data_AF-A0A9D8PV77-F1
#
_entry.id   AF-A0A9D8PV77-F1
#
_cell.length_a   1.000
_cell.length_b   1.000
_cell.length_c   1.000
_cell.angle_alpha   90.00
_cell.angle_beta   90.00
_cell.angle_gamma   90.00
#
_symmetry.space_group_name_H-M   'P 1'
#
loop_
_entity.id
_entity.type
_entity.pdbx_description
1 polymer ?
#
loop_
_entity_poly.entity_id
_entity_poly.type
_entity_poly.pdbx_seq_one_letter_code
_entity_poly.pdbx_strand_id
1 'polypeptide(L)'
;MPHGNRNSFDIRQKNADGSQIVVSQQQLPDGTKRVTGFKQTDDTRDGTTTRVYADGRLVTQGRDFERRSVGSGTSFVTHRNGLRAAVLPDGRPVFQDRFTSFRDQDGRERRMIERTRYARWWNGRPEYEPRPVVRRYDVVYIHGAPVAQYRPSRFVPDDYRGHYARFAVPVVVAAATWVAFASPVTSYNDPLALMGDMQISSAFEEGYAYSTPYGASPVYDAPEAATLRSQMTTVRQHVKTSVQGNAALKDQLAGVDVQAASSRVQEAVGSAVPIQIPEEVRQQVRKQVRLSVAMHQNGRPLVLADVLASGYARIYLFQTAQPLNVAQASAGVECFLNTGDLIGFSKLPAGEGAFAEMKVVASGSSSCLPGEVVLVRLTDLQEMLNGFSERVEENMQRVSACAASGKC
;
A
#
# COMPACT_ATOMS: atom_id res chain seq x y z
N MET A 1 33.59 4.62 -0.34
CA MET A 1 33.66 3.73 0.84
C MET A 1 32.27 3.14 1.05
N PRO A 2 32.08 1.81 0.99
CA PRO A 2 30.77 1.21 1.24
C PRO A 2 30.41 1.42 2.71
N HIS A 3 29.36 2.19 2.97
CA HIS A 3 28.65 2.16 4.26
C HIS A 3 27.61 1.05 4.13
N GLY A 4 28.00 -0.17 4.51
CA GLY A 4 27.12 -1.33 4.44
C GLY A 4 27.26 -2.17 5.69
N ASN A 5 26.13 -2.48 6.33
CA ASN A 5 26.03 -3.58 7.28
C ASN A 5 26.56 -4.86 6.61
N ARG A 6 27.07 -5.86 7.35
CA ARG A 6 27.69 -7.07 6.76
C ARG A 6 26.79 -7.81 5.75
N ASN A 7 25.47 -7.57 5.81
CA ASN A 7 24.46 -8.24 5.00
C ASN A 7 23.84 -7.36 3.90
N SER A 8 24.28 -6.11 3.72
CA SER A 8 23.78 -5.23 2.65
C SER A 8 24.79 -4.19 2.18
N PHE A 9 24.81 -3.86 0.90
CA PHE A 9 25.64 -2.78 0.36
C PHE A 9 24.99 -2.06 -0.82
N ASP A 10 25.39 -0.81 -1.02
CA ASP A 10 24.99 0.04 -2.14
C ASP A 10 26.16 0.27 -3.10
N ILE A 11 25.88 0.14 -4.40
CA ILE A 11 26.73 0.63 -5.48
C ILE A 11 26.08 1.88 -6.05
N ARG A 12 26.87 2.94 -6.21
CA ARG A 12 26.40 4.21 -6.78
C ARG A 12 27.25 4.58 -7.99
N GLN A 13 26.60 4.85 -9.11
CA GLN A 13 27.23 5.34 -10.34
C GLN A 13 26.57 6.64 -10.78
N LYS A 14 27.36 7.69 -11.01
CA LYS A 14 26.87 8.92 -11.66
C LYS A 14 27.02 8.78 -13.18
N ASN A 15 25.99 9.19 -13.90
CA ASN A 15 25.95 9.24 -15.35
C ASN A 15 26.39 10.63 -15.85
N ALA A 16 26.73 10.71 -17.14
CA ALA A 16 27.14 11.96 -17.77
C ALA A 16 26.00 13.00 -17.85
N ASP A 17 24.75 12.55 -17.87
CA ASP A 17 23.54 13.40 -17.82
C ASP A 17 23.26 13.98 -16.41
N GLY A 18 24.12 13.72 -15.42
CA GLY A 18 23.96 14.16 -14.04
C GLY A 18 23.09 13.24 -13.18
N SER A 19 22.40 12.26 -13.78
CA SER A 19 21.62 11.26 -13.04
C SER A 19 22.52 10.29 -12.27
N GLN A 20 21.95 9.62 -11.27
CA GLN A 20 22.64 8.64 -10.44
C GLN A 20 21.90 7.30 -10.45
N ILE A 21 22.61 6.22 -10.74
CA ILE A 21 22.12 4.86 -10.58
C ILE A 21 22.56 4.35 -9.21
N VAL A 22 21.62 3.81 -8.46
CA VAL A 22 21.86 3.12 -7.19
C VAL A 22 21.43 1.67 -7.33
N VAL A 23 22.34 0.75 -6.98
CA VAL A 23 22.07 -0.68 -6.92
C VAL A 23 22.31 -1.13 -5.49
N SER A 24 21.26 -1.63 -4.84
CA SER A 24 21.33 -2.13 -3.48
C SER A 24 21.22 -3.65 -3.50
N GLN A 25 22.12 -4.31 -2.79
CA GLN A 25 22.08 -5.76 -2.62
C GLN A 25 21.94 -6.09 -1.14
N GLN A 26 21.07 -7.05 -0.84
CA GLN A 26 20.81 -7.55 0.49
C GLN A 26 20.86 -9.07 0.52
N GLN A 27 21.45 -9.64 1.57
CA GLN A 27 21.32 -11.06 1.88
C GLN A 27 20.12 -11.28 2.79
N LEU A 28 19.21 -12.15 2.37
CA LEU A 28 18.01 -12.55 3.09
C LEU A 28 18.35 -13.65 4.14
N PRO A 29 17.48 -13.86 5.16
CA PRO A 29 17.74 -14.85 6.21
C PRO A 29 17.92 -16.29 5.72
N ASP A 30 17.32 -16.63 4.57
CA ASP A 30 17.45 -17.93 3.89
C ASP A 30 18.76 -18.06 3.08
N GLY A 31 19.63 -17.05 3.16
CA GLY A 31 20.89 -16.99 2.43
C GLY A 31 20.77 -16.50 0.98
N THR A 32 19.56 -16.33 0.45
CA THR A 32 19.35 -15.79 -0.89
C THR A 32 19.69 -14.30 -0.94
N LYS A 33 19.99 -13.78 -2.14
CA LYS A 33 20.33 -12.36 -2.35
C LYS A 33 19.17 -11.67 -3.04
N ARG A 34 18.70 -10.55 -2.47
CA ARG A 34 17.76 -9.64 -3.13
C ARG A 34 18.52 -8.44 -3.67
N VAL A 35 18.24 -8.06 -4.91
CA VAL A 35 18.79 -6.85 -5.51
C VAL A 35 17.67 -5.92 -5.94
N THR A 36 17.80 -4.68 -5.53
CA THR A 36 16.94 -3.57 -5.93
C THR A 36 17.81 -2.48 -6.56
N GLY A 37 17.19 -1.57 -7.28
CA GLY A 37 17.91 -0.42 -7.81
C GLY A 37 16.99 0.60 -8.43
N PHE A 38 17.49 1.82 -8.51
CA PHE A 38 16.79 2.95 -9.09
C PHE A 38 17.76 3.88 -9.83
N LYS A 39 17.23 4.57 -10.84
CA LYS A 39 17.84 5.78 -11.42
C LYS A 39 17.22 6.99 -10.75
N GLN A 40 18.04 7.80 -10.10
CA GLN A 40 17.67 9.10 -9.57
C GLN A 40 18.07 10.21 -10.53
N THR A 41 17.16 11.15 -10.77
CA THR A 41 17.40 12.38 -11.52
C THR A 41 16.92 13.55 -10.66
N ASP A 42 17.77 14.57 -10.54
CA ASP A 42 17.44 15.79 -9.80
C ASP A 42 17.19 16.92 -10.81
N ASP A 43 15.97 17.46 -10.82
CA ASP A 43 15.63 18.67 -11.57
C ASP A 43 15.72 19.89 -10.64
N THR A 44 16.79 20.66 -10.81
CA THR A 44 17.04 21.86 -10.02
C THR A 44 16.09 23.03 -10.35
N ARG A 45 15.49 23.05 -11.55
CA ARG A 45 14.54 24.10 -11.94
C ARG A 45 13.22 23.93 -11.22
N ASP A 46 12.73 22.70 -11.20
CA ASP A 46 11.45 22.35 -10.57
C ASP A 46 11.60 21.98 -9.08
N GLY A 47 12.84 21.82 -8.60
CA GLY A 47 13.13 21.40 -7.23
C GLY A 47 12.60 20.00 -6.94
N THR A 48 12.73 19.09 -7.91
CA THR A 48 12.21 17.73 -7.82
C THR A 48 13.33 16.70 -7.91
N THR A 49 13.16 15.61 -7.17
CA THR A 49 13.97 14.40 -7.28
C THR A 49 13.07 13.26 -7.74
N THR A 50 13.38 12.69 -8.90
CA THR A 50 12.64 11.55 -9.47
C THR A 50 13.49 10.30 -9.42
N ARG A 51 12.92 9.22 -8.88
CA ARG A 51 13.50 7.88 -8.85
C ARG A 51 12.64 6.94 -9.68
N VAL A 52 13.24 6.33 -10.69
CA VAL A 52 12.68 5.23 -11.47
C VAL A 52 13.30 3.94 -10.96
N TYR A 53 12.48 2.96 -10.57
CA TYR A 53 12.93 1.68 -10.04
C TYR A 53 12.93 0.61 -11.14
N ALA A 54 13.79 -0.39 -10.99
CA ALA A 54 13.96 -1.46 -11.98
C ALA A 54 12.71 -2.35 -12.17
N ASP A 55 11.80 -2.32 -11.20
CA ASP A 55 10.49 -2.98 -11.24
C ASP A 55 9.40 -2.12 -11.92
N GLY A 56 9.76 -0.92 -12.40
CA GLY A 56 8.88 0.03 -13.07
C GLY A 56 8.23 1.06 -12.16
N ARG A 57 8.42 1.00 -10.84
CA ARG A 57 7.85 2.02 -9.96
C ARG A 57 8.54 3.37 -10.13
N LEU A 58 7.78 4.44 -9.87
CA LEU A 58 8.27 5.82 -9.93
C LEU A 58 7.97 6.52 -8.61
N VAL A 59 8.95 7.21 -8.07
CA VAL A 59 8.77 8.12 -6.93
C VAL A 59 9.32 9.49 -7.33
N THR A 60 8.48 10.52 -7.28
CA THR A 60 8.89 11.91 -7.48
C THR A 60 8.65 12.69 -6.20
N GLN A 61 9.72 13.21 -5.61
CA GLN A 61 9.66 14.07 -4.45
C GLN A 61 9.84 15.52 -4.91
N GLY A 62 8.82 16.35 -4.69
CA GLY A 62 8.91 17.79 -4.88
C GLY A 62 8.98 18.52 -3.53
N ARG A 63 9.00 19.86 -3.60
CA ARG A 63 9.08 20.71 -2.41
C ARG A 63 7.95 20.47 -1.39
N ASP A 64 6.73 20.30 -1.89
CA ASP A 64 5.52 20.19 -1.08
C ASP A 64 4.65 18.98 -1.43
N PHE A 65 5.19 18.00 -2.15
CA PHE A 65 4.47 16.77 -2.49
C PHE A 65 5.39 15.57 -2.68
N GLU A 66 4.84 14.38 -2.49
CA GLU A 66 5.40 13.11 -2.93
C GLU A 66 4.41 12.47 -3.91
N ARG A 67 4.88 12.15 -5.12
CA ARG A 67 4.12 11.41 -6.13
C ARG A 67 4.70 10.01 -6.25
N ARG A 68 3.85 8.99 -6.24
CA ARG A 68 4.21 7.58 -6.41
C ARG A 68 3.35 6.99 -7.52
N SER A 69 3.95 6.31 -8.47
CA SER A 69 3.20 5.50 -9.45
C SER A 69 3.79 4.11 -9.56
N VAL A 70 2.91 3.18 -9.92
CA VAL A 70 3.30 1.80 -10.19
C VAL A 70 3.43 1.66 -11.72
N GLY A 71 4.56 2.08 -12.29
CA GLY A 71 4.79 2.10 -13.74
C GLY A 71 3.80 2.98 -14.48
N SER A 72 3.24 2.41 -15.55
CA SER A 72 2.13 2.95 -16.35
C SER A 72 0.78 2.88 -15.62
N GLY A 73 0.78 2.57 -14.32
CA GLY A 73 -0.40 2.41 -13.48
C GLY A 73 -0.94 3.71 -12.86
N THR A 74 -1.74 3.57 -11.81
CA THR A 74 -2.30 4.73 -11.09
C THR A 74 -1.20 5.54 -10.41
N SER A 75 -1.27 6.87 -10.51
CA SER A 75 -0.37 7.80 -9.83
C SER A 75 -1.05 8.41 -8.61
N PHE A 76 -0.39 8.33 -7.46
CA PHE A 76 -0.83 8.85 -6.17
C PHE A 76 0.02 10.05 -5.80
N VAL A 77 -0.62 11.13 -5.38
CA VAL A 77 0.04 12.34 -4.88
C VAL A 77 -0.35 12.55 -3.43
N THR A 78 0.62 12.81 -2.57
CA THR A 78 0.42 13.24 -1.19
C THR A 78 1.11 14.58 -1.01
N HIS A 79 0.34 15.61 -0.68
CA HIS A 79 0.85 16.95 -0.43
C HIS A 79 1.26 17.11 1.03
N ARG A 80 2.23 18.00 1.29
CA ARG A 80 2.71 18.32 2.64
C ARG A 80 1.61 18.89 3.54
N ASN A 81 0.58 19.50 2.96
CA ASN A 81 -0.59 20.02 3.67
C ASN A 81 -1.64 18.94 4.02
N GLY A 82 -1.38 17.66 3.70
CA GLY A 82 -2.26 16.53 4.01
C GLY A 82 -3.26 16.17 2.90
N LEU A 83 -3.41 16.99 1.86
CA LEU A 83 -4.26 16.66 0.72
C LEU A 83 -3.65 15.51 -0.09
N ARG A 84 -4.51 14.63 -0.60
CA ARG A 84 -4.13 13.50 -1.45
C ARG A 84 -4.93 13.51 -2.75
N ALA A 85 -4.38 12.90 -3.78
CA ALA A 85 -5.08 12.66 -5.03
C ALA A 85 -4.56 11.38 -5.67
N ALA A 86 -5.39 10.76 -6.50
CA ALA A 86 -4.96 9.70 -7.38
C ALA A 86 -5.51 9.92 -8.79
N VAL A 87 -4.71 9.63 -9.80
CA VAL A 87 -5.06 9.79 -11.22
C VAL A 87 -4.67 8.54 -12.00
N LEU A 88 -5.51 8.19 -12.96
CA LEU A 88 -5.24 7.12 -13.91
C LEU A 88 -4.19 7.55 -14.95
N PRO A 89 -3.64 6.60 -15.73
CA PRO A 89 -2.62 6.89 -16.73
C PRO A 89 -3.10 7.85 -17.84
N ASP A 90 -4.40 7.86 -18.12
CA ASP A 90 -5.06 8.77 -19.07
C ASP A 90 -5.36 10.16 -18.49
N GLY A 91 -4.94 10.42 -17.25
CA GLY A 91 -5.14 11.69 -16.55
C GLY A 91 -6.49 11.85 -15.86
N ARG A 92 -7.42 10.88 -15.99
CA ARG A 92 -8.72 10.96 -15.29
C ARG A 92 -8.53 10.75 -13.78
N PRO A 93 -9.23 11.52 -12.93
CA PRO A 93 -9.08 11.38 -11.49
C PRO A 93 -9.71 10.08 -10.99
N VAL A 94 -9.05 9.45 -10.03
CA VAL A 94 -9.58 8.37 -9.21
C VAL A 94 -10.25 8.96 -7.99
N PHE A 95 -9.51 9.78 -7.25
CA PHE A 95 -10.02 10.60 -6.17
C PHE A 95 -9.21 11.89 -6.06
N GLN A 96 -9.81 12.91 -5.47
CA GLN A 96 -9.14 14.18 -5.20
C GLN A 96 -9.63 14.77 -3.88
N ASP A 97 -8.68 15.20 -3.06
CA ASP A 97 -8.94 15.94 -1.83
C ASP A 97 -8.99 17.44 -2.09
N ARG A 98 -9.86 18.12 -1.37
CA ARG A 98 -9.87 19.59 -1.24
C ARG A 98 -10.13 19.99 0.19
N PHE A 99 -9.65 21.18 0.57
CA PHE A 99 -10.11 21.78 1.82
C PHE A 99 -11.53 22.30 1.66
N THR A 100 -12.32 22.10 2.71
CA THR A 100 -13.64 22.69 2.87
C THR A 100 -13.80 23.16 4.31
N SER A 101 -14.80 23.97 4.57
CA SER A 101 -15.19 24.32 5.93
C SER A 101 -16.53 23.68 6.29
N PHE A 102 -16.63 23.26 7.54
CA PHE A 102 -17.82 22.68 8.10
C PHE A 102 -18.18 23.44 9.38
N ARG A 103 -19.46 23.81 9.51
CA ARG A 103 -19.96 24.44 10.72
C ARG A 103 -20.45 23.36 11.66
N ASP A 104 -19.84 23.26 12.85
CA ASP A 104 -20.32 22.33 13.87
C ASP A 104 -21.67 22.76 14.45
N GLN A 105 -22.27 21.88 15.25
CA GLN A 105 -23.57 22.16 15.91
C GLN A 105 -23.49 23.38 16.84
N ASP A 106 -22.30 23.71 17.31
CA ASP A 106 -22.02 24.85 18.19
C ASP A 106 -21.73 26.15 17.40
N GLY A 107 -21.84 26.10 16.06
CA GLY A 107 -21.67 27.25 15.17
C GLY A 107 -20.23 27.59 14.80
N ARG A 108 -19.23 26.85 15.31
CA ARG A 108 -17.81 27.05 15.00
C ARG A 108 -17.46 26.44 13.65
N GLU A 109 -16.70 27.20 12.87
CA GLU A 109 -16.20 26.75 11.59
C GLU A 109 -14.93 25.91 11.80
N ARG A 110 -14.96 24.67 11.32
CA ARG A 110 -13.81 23.75 11.34
C ARG A 110 -13.36 23.48 9.91
N ARG A 111 -12.05 23.47 9.71
CA ARG A 111 -11.44 23.05 8.45
C ARG A 111 -11.52 21.53 8.35
N MET A 112 -12.04 21.05 7.22
CA MET A 112 -12.12 19.64 6.89
C MET A 112 -11.44 19.39 5.54
N ILE A 113 -11.13 18.13 5.29
CA ILE A 113 -10.81 17.65 3.95
C ILE A 113 -12.04 16.94 3.40
N GLU A 114 -12.35 17.23 2.14
CA GLU A 114 -13.36 16.53 1.37
C GLU A 114 -12.65 15.73 0.27
N ARG A 115 -12.80 14.40 0.30
CA ARG A 115 -12.33 13.52 -0.77
C ARG A 115 -13.47 13.21 -1.70
N THR A 116 -13.33 13.59 -2.96
CA THR A 116 -14.26 13.18 -4.01
C THR A 116 -13.68 11.99 -4.73
N ARG A 117 -14.36 10.83 -4.71
CA ARG A 117 -14.02 9.65 -5.49
C ARG A 117 -14.82 9.60 -6.78
N TYR A 118 -14.12 9.46 -7.89
CA TYR A 118 -14.67 9.41 -9.25
C TYR A 118 -14.67 8.01 -9.84
N ALA A 119 -13.78 7.13 -9.39
CA ALA A 119 -13.68 5.75 -9.85
C ALA A 119 -13.54 4.78 -8.69
N ARG A 120 -14.13 3.59 -8.86
CA ARG A 120 -13.93 2.42 -8.01
C ARG A 120 -13.36 1.27 -8.83
N TRP A 121 -12.89 0.21 -8.17
CA TRP A 121 -12.42 -0.99 -8.86
C TRP A 121 -13.44 -2.11 -8.78
N TRP A 122 -13.63 -2.77 -9.91
CA TRP A 122 -14.47 -3.94 -10.04
C TRP A 122 -13.87 -4.92 -11.05
N ASN A 123 -13.62 -6.15 -10.61
CA ASN A 123 -12.95 -7.21 -11.38
C ASN A 123 -11.65 -6.71 -12.05
N GLY A 124 -10.84 -5.97 -11.29
CA GLY A 124 -9.58 -5.41 -11.76
C GLY A 124 -9.69 -4.24 -12.75
N ARG A 125 -10.90 -3.70 -13.00
CA ARG A 125 -11.12 -2.58 -13.92
C ARG A 125 -11.62 -1.34 -13.18
N PRO A 126 -11.21 -0.13 -13.59
CA PRO A 126 -11.80 1.09 -13.06
C PRO A 126 -13.21 1.28 -13.63
N GLU A 127 -14.19 1.44 -12.74
CA GLU A 127 -15.56 1.81 -13.04
C GLU A 127 -15.82 3.23 -12.53
N TYR A 128 -16.31 4.10 -13.39
CA TYR A 128 -16.62 5.47 -13.03
C TYR A 128 -17.94 5.56 -12.30
N GLU A 129 -17.91 6.28 -11.18
CA GLU A 129 -19.09 6.56 -10.38
C GLU A 129 -20.00 7.52 -11.16
N PRO A 130 -21.25 7.15 -11.51
CA PRO A 130 -22.18 8.06 -12.19
C PRO A 130 -22.42 9.34 -11.38
N ARG A 131 -22.29 9.23 -10.05
CA ARG A 131 -22.26 10.35 -9.11
C ARG A 131 -21.04 10.18 -8.22
N PRO A 132 -20.04 11.07 -8.30
CA PRO A 132 -18.85 10.98 -7.47
C PRO A 132 -19.20 10.89 -5.98
N VAL A 133 -18.53 9.99 -5.27
CA VAL A 133 -18.77 9.74 -3.84
C VAL A 133 -17.94 10.75 -3.05
N VAL A 134 -18.60 11.52 -2.19
CA VAL A 134 -17.97 12.56 -1.40
C VAL A 134 -17.83 12.11 0.05
N ARG A 135 -16.59 12.11 0.56
CA ARG A 135 -16.23 11.70 1.91
C ARG A 135 -15.59 12.87 2.66
N ARG A 136 -15.80 12.91 3.98
CA ARG A 136 -15.31 13.98 4.84
C ARG A 136 -14.31 13.46 5.85
N TYR A 137 -13.29 14.28 6.11
CA TYR A 137 -12.21 13.95 7.01
C TYR A 137 -11.93 15.14 7.93
N ASP A 138 -11.80 14.86 9.21
CA ASP A 138 -11.31 15.84 10.17
C ASP A 138 -9.80 16.04 9.96
N VAL A 139 -9.35 17.30 10.03
CA VAL A 139 -7.93 17.63 9.93
C VAL A 139 -7.35 17.68 11.34
N VAL A 140 -6.38 16.80 11.60
CA VAL A 140 -5.65 16.73 12.86
C VAL A 140 -4.15 16.75 12.60
N TYR A 141 -3.34 16.70 13.66
CA TYR A 141 -1.88 16.71 13.56
C TYR A 141 -1.27 15.54 14.32
N ILE A 142 -0.32 14.86 13.69
CA ILE A 142 0.54 13.84 14.32
C ILE A 142 1.98 14.35 14.20
N HIS A 143 2.61 14.66 15.33
CA HIS A 143 3.94 15.29 15.41
C HIS A 143 4.09 16.49 14.45
N GLY A 144 3.09 17.37 14.41
CA GLY A 144 3.08 18.58 13.59
C GLY A 144 2.79 18.36 12.09
N ALA A 145 2.68 17.12 11.62
CA ALA A 145 2.25 16.82 10.26
C ALA A 145 0.72 16.74 10.18
N PRO A 146 0.06 17.40 9.20
CA PRO A 146 -1.39 17.32 9.04
C PRO A 146 -1.81 15.92 8.57
N VAL A 147 -2.89 15.41 9.15
CA VAL A 147 -3.44 14.09 8.85
C VAL A 147 -4.96 14.19 8.74
N ALA A 148 -5.52 13.47 7.77
CA ALA A 148 -6.95 13.31 7.59
C ALA A 148 -7.45 12.15 8.46
N GLN A 149 -8.55 12.32 9.20
CA GLN A 149 -9.26 11.25 9.91
C GLN A 149 -10.64 11.05 9.29
N TYR A 150 -10.89 9.88 8.69
CA TYR A 150 -12.15 9.62 8.00
C TYR A 150 -13.34 9.66 8.95
N ARG A 151 -14.34 10.49 8.63
CA ARG A 151 -15.59 10.57 9.36
C ARG A 151 -16.64 9.67 8.69
N PRO A 152 -16.98 8.53 9.31
CA PRO A 152 -17.87 7.55 8.68
C PRO A 152 -19.29 8.07 8.50
N SER A 153 -19.93 7.63 7.42
CA SER A 153 -21.36 7.85 7.20
C SER A 153 -22.17 6.98 8.17
N ARG A 154 -23.25 7.55 8.74
CA ARG A 154 -24.19 6.77 9.57
C ARG A 154 -25.29 6.19 8.70
N PHE A 155 -25.52 4.89 8.82
CA PHE A 155 -26.64 4.19 8.21
C PHE A 155 -27.88 4.31 9.11
N VAL A 156 -29.05 3.90 8.60
CA VAL A 156 -30.25 3.80 9.43
C VAL A 156 -30.03 2.70 10.48
N PRO A 157 -30.48 2.85 11.74
CA PRO A 157 -30.23 1.85 12.78
C PRO A 157 -30.60 0.41 12.41
N ASP A 158 -31.64 0.21 11.61
CA ASP A 158 -32.07 -1.11 11.15
C ASP A 158 -31.09 -1.76 10.16
N ASP A 159 -30.36 -0.97 9.36
CA ASP A 159 -29.34 -1.50 8.45
C ASP A 159 -28.21 -2.17 9.24
N TYR A 160 -27.82 -1.61 10.38
CA TYR A 160 -26.80 -2.19 11.24
C TYR A 160 -27.22 -3.53 11.84
N ARG A 161 -28.52 -3.74 12.13
CA ARG A 161 -29.01 -5.04 12.65
C ARG A 161 -28.71 -6.16 11.66
N GLY A 162 -28.80 -5.89 10.35
CA GLY A 162 -28.48 -6.85 9.29
C GLY A 162 -27.02 -7.32 9.30
N HIS A 163 -26.11 -6.59 9.95
CA HIS A 163 -24.71 -6.95 10.08
C HIS A 163 -24.39 -7.72 11.37
N TYR A 164 -25.34 -7.86 12.29
CA TYR A 164 -25.19 -8.62 13.54
C TYR A 164 -26.09 -9.87 13.61
N ALA A 165 -27.07 -9.97 12.72
CA ALA A 165 -27.90 -11.16 12.55
C ALA A 165 -27.29 -12.11 11.52
N ARG A 166 -27.54 -13.42 11.67
CA ARG A 166 -27.19 -14.39 10.62
C ARG A 166 -28.03 -14.14 9.37
N PHE A 167 -27.49 -14.46 8.21
CA PHE A 167 -28.30 -14.50 6.99
C PHE A 167 -29.42 -15.54 7.13
N ALA A 168 -30.60 -15.23 6.60
CA ALA A 168 -31.72 -16.17 6.56
C ALA A 168 -31.43 -17.39 5.67
N VAL A 169 -30.63 -17.19 4.61
CA VAL A 169 -30.13 -18.22 3.70
C VAL A 169 -28.62 -18.00 3.53
N PRO A 170 -27.79 -19.06 3.53
CA PRO A 170 -26.36 -18.94 3.26
C PRO A 170 -26.09 -18.17 1.96
N VAL A 171 -25.24 -17.15 2.02
CA VAL A 171 -24.78 -16.42 0.83
C VAL A 171 -23.65 -17.22 0.21
N VAL A 172 -23.88 -17.79 -0.96
CA VAL A 172 -22.85 -18.47 -1.77
C VAL A 172 -21.91 -17.42 -2.34
N VAL A 173 -20.62 -17.72 -2.39
CA VAL A 173 -19.60 -16.84 -3.00
C VAL A 173 -18.72 -17.61 -3.98
N ALA A 174 -18.19 -16.91 -4.98
CA ALA A 174 -17.11 -17.42 -5.80
C ALA A 174 -15.77 -17.47 -5.03
N ALA A 175 -14.84 -18.30 -5.49
CA ALA A 175 -13.48 -18.30 -4.95
C ALA A 175 -12.82 -16.93 -5.17
N ALA A 176 -12.12 -16.42 -4.15
CA ALA A 176 -11.36 -15.20 -4.27
C ALA A 176 -10.22 -15.40 -5.28
N THR A 177 -10.13 -14.52 -6.28
CA THR A 177 -9.12 -14.58 -7.34
C THR A 177 -7.76 -14.08 -6.88
N TRP A 178 -7.74 -13.06 -6.02
CA TRP A 178 -6.53 -12.34 -5.61
C TRP A 178 -5.92 -12.87 -4.31
N VAL A 179 -6.67 -13.72 -3.59
CA VAL A 179 -6.31 -14.18 -2.25
C VAL A 179 -6.62 -15.66 -2.13
N ALA A 180 -5.67 -16.42 -1.60
CA ALA A 180 -5.88 -17.80 -1.18
C ALA A 180 -5.95 -17.84 0.35
N PHE A 181 -7.17 -18.02 0.87
CA PHE A 181 -7.37 -18.27 2.30
C PHE A 181 -6.95 -19.71 2.62
N ALA A 182 -6.22 -19.90 3.72
CA ALA A 182 -5.81 -21.23 4.19
C ALA A 182 -6.99 -22.21 4.37
N SER A 183 -8.18 -21.69 4.70
CA SER A 183 -9.44 -22.43 4.75
C SER A 183 -10.46 -21.82 3.80
N PRO A 184 -10.58 -22.32 2.55
CA PRO A 184 -11.55 -21.80 1.58
C PRO A 184 -12.98 -21.94 2.09
N VAL A 185 -13.80 -20.90 1.85
CA VAL A 185 -15.21 -20.87 2.23
C VAL A 185 -16.03 -20.58 0.98
N THR A 186 -17.01 -21.43 0.69
CA THR A 186 -17.89 -21.32 -0.48
C THR A 186 -19.25 -20.70 -0.16
N SER A 187 -19.58 -20.55 1.13
CA SER A 187 -20.80 -19.87 1.58
C SER A 187 -20.66 -19.27 2.97
N TYR A 188 -21.41 -18.20 3.23
CA TYR A 188 -21.42 -17.50 4.51
C TYR A 188 -22.81 -17.47 5.12
N ASN A 189 -22.88 -17.76 6.42
CA ASN A 189 -24.08 -17.56 7.25
C ASN A 189 -23.95 -16.33 8.16
N ASP A 190 -22.73 -15.83 8.36
CA ASP A 190 -22.41 -14.67 9.18
C ASP A 190 -21.97 -13.51 8.27
N PRO A 191 -22.72 -12.40 8.23
CA PRO A 191 -22.36 -11.20 7.48
C PRO A 191 -20.98 -10.65 7.83
N LEU A 192 -20.55 -10.73 9.10
CA LEU A 192 -19.24 -10.20 9.52
C LEU A 192 -18.09 -11.06 9.01
N ALA A 193 -18.29 -12.38 8.93
CA ALA A 193 -17.30 -13.28 8.33
C ALA A 193 -17.14 -12.99 6.83
N LEU A 194 -18.25 -12.77 6.11
CA LEU A 194 -18.24 -12.36 4.71
C LEU A 194 -17.54 -11.00 4.54
N MET A 195 -17.94 -9.99 5.31
CA MET A 195 -17.33 -8.65 5.23
C MET A 195 -15.83 -8.66 5.57
N GLY A 196 -15.39 -9.46 6.54
CA GLY A 196 -13.97 -9.61 6.86
C GLY A 196 -13.15 -10.18 5.69
N ASP A 197 -13.72 -11.12 4.95
CA ASP A 197 -13.05 -11.69 3.79
C ASP A 197 -13.08 -10.75 2.58
N MET A 198 -14.21 -10.06 2.36
CA MET A 198 -14.33 -8.99 1.37
C MET A 198 -13.33 -7.86 1.65
N GLN A 199 -13.10 -7.52 2.92
CA GLN A 199 -12.13 -6.50 3.33
C GLN A 199 -10.70 -6.85 2.90
N ILE A 200 -10.35 -8.14 2.93
CA ILE A 200 -9.03 -8.62 2.50
C ILE A 200 -8.97 -8.69 0.97
N SER A 201 -9.93 -9.36 0.34
CA SER A 201 -9.90 -9.65 -1.10
C SER A 201 -10.00 -8.39 -1.96
N SER A 202 -10.92 -7.48 -1.65
CA SER A 202 -11.12 -6.24 -2.43
C SER A 202 -9.93 -5.28 -2.32
N ALA A 203 -9.14 -5.37 -1.24
CA ALA A 203 -7.94 -4.57 -1.09
C ALA A 203 -6.80 -5.01 -2.01
N PHE A 204 -6.59 -6.32 -2.11
CA PHE A 204 -5.61 -6.89 -3.04
C PHE A 204 -6.07 -6.71 -4.48
N GLU A 205 -7.36 -6.89 -4.77
CA GLU A 205 -7.95 -6.57 -6.07
C GLU A 205 -7.60 -5.14 -6.52
N GLU A 206 -7.87 -4.16 -5.65
CA GLU A 206 -7.58 -2.76 -5.91
C GLU A 206 -6.07 -2.53 -6.14
N GLY A 207 -5.21 -3.16 -5.34
CA GLY A 207 -3.75 -3.10 -5.53
C GLY A 207 -3.26 -3.68 -6.84
N TYR A 208 -3.77 -4.83 -7.27
CA TYR A 208 -3.47 -5.41 -8.59
C TYR A 208 -3.96 -4.51 -9.73
N ALA A 209 -5.13 -3.90 -9.56
CA ALA A 209 -5.67 -3.03 -10.59
C ALA A 209 -4.94 -1.69 -10.70
N TYR A 210 -4.32 -1.22 -9.60
CA TYR A 210 -3.44 -0.05 -9.63
C TYR A 210 -2.12 -0.30 -10.34
N SER A 211 -1.59 -1.53 -10.29
CA SER A 211 -0.36 -1.90 -10.97
C SER A 211 -0.60 -2.19 -12.45
N THR A 212 -1.68 -2.89 -12.83
CA THR A 212 -1.95 -3.23 -14.23
C THR A 212 -3.34 -2.74 -14.68
N PRO A 213 -3.55 -1.43 -14.86
CA PRO A 213 -4.82 -0.95 -15.37
C PRO A 213 -5.06 -1.43 -16.80
N TYR A 214 -6.34 -1.68 -17.13
CA TYR A 214 -6.75 -2.22 -18.43
C TYR A 214 -6.19 -1.41 -19.61
N GLY A 215 -5.48 -2.08 -20.52
CA GLY A 215 -4.91 -1.48 -21.73
C GLY A 215 -3.54 -0.81 -21.55
N ALA A 216 -2.93 -0.87 -20.37
CA ALA A 216 -1.56 -0.39 -20.15
C ALA A 216 -0.53 -1.51 -20.33
N SER A 217 0.68 -1.16 -20.78
CA SER A 217 1.83 -2.07 -20.74
C SER A 217 2.08 -2.51 -19.29
N PRO A 218 2.43 -3.79 -19.03
CA PRO A 218 2.80 -4.23 -17.69
C PRO A 218 3.88 -3.32 -17.07
N VAL A 219 3.76 -3.04 -15.77
CA VAL A 219 4.66 -2.16 -14.99
C VAL A 219 6.13 -2.45 -15.26
N TYR A 220 6.46 -3.74 -15.26
CA TYR A 220 7.81 -4.24 -15.46
C TYR A 220 8.37 -3.95 -16.86
N ASP A 221 7.48 -3.89 -17.87
CA ASP A 221 7.83 -3.67 -19.28
C ASP A 221 7.85 -2.19 -19.67
N ALA A 222 7.70 -1.27 -18.72
CA ALA A 222 7.87 0.15 -18.97
C ALA A 222 9.28 0.44 -19.57
N PRO A 223 9.40 1.25 -20.64
CA PRO A 223 10.67 1.49 -21.33
C PRO A 223 11.79 1.98 -20.41
N GLU A 224 11.46 2.83 -19.43
CA GLU A 224 12.39 3.36 -18.46
C GLU A 224 12.91 2.27 -17.51
N ALA A 225 12.05 1.32 -17.12
CA ALA A 225 12.40 0.19 -16.27
C ALA A 225 13.31 -0.80 -17.00
N ALA A 226 12.99 -1.12 -18.27
CA ALA A 226 13.82 -1.97 -19.12
C ALA A 226 15.21 -1.35 -19.35
N THR A 227 15.25 -0.04 -19.62
CA THR A 227 16.51 0.70 -19.78
C THR A 227 17.34 0.65 -18.51
N LEU A 228 16.73 0.90 -17.34
CA LEU A 228 17.41 0.84 -16.06
C LEU A 228 17.98 -0.55 -15.76
N ARG A 229 17.23 -1.63 -16.01
CA ARG A 229 17.71 -3.00 -15.81
C ARG A 229 18.97 -3.29 -16.65
N SER A 230 19.01 -2.80 -17.89
CA SER A 230 20.20 -2.87 -18.74
C SER A 230 21.39 -2.11 -18.11
N GLN A 231 21.16 -0.86 -17.69
CA GLN A 231 22.21 -0.03 -17.07
C GLN A 231 22.74 -0.62 -15.77
N MET A 232 21.89 -1.19 -14.91
CA MET A 232 22.30 -1.86 -13.68
C MET A 232 23.21 -3.06 -13.96
N THR A 233 22.94 -3.81 -15.03
CA THR A 233 23.78 -4.92 -15.47
C THR A 233 25.17 -4.41 -15.86
N THR A 234 25.25 -3.29 -16.58
CA THR A 234 26.51 -2.62 -16.95
C THR A 234 27.27 -2.12 -15.72
N VAL A 235 26.60 -1.40 -14.81
CA VAL A 235 27.20 -0.88 -13.56
C VAL A 235 27.84 -2.01 -12.78
N ARG A 236 27.13 -3.13 -12.63
CA ARG A 236 27.64 -4.27 -11.88
C ARG A 236 28.79 -4.98 -12.58
N GLN A 237 28.73 -5.13 -13.90
CA GLN A 237 29.84 -5.72 -14.65
C GLN A 237 31.10 -4.86 -14.52
N HIS A 238 30.97 -3.54 -14.57
CA HIS A 238 32.07 -2.61 -14.33
C HIS A 238 32.66 -2.77 -12.92
N VAL A 239 31.82 -2.81 -11.88
CA VAL A 239 32.30 -3.06 -10.52
C VAL A 239 32.96 -4.43 -10.40
N LYS A 240 32.40 -5.49 -11.01
CA LYS A 240 32.99 -6.84 -11.01
C LYS A 240 34.39 -6.83 -11.63
N THR A 241 34.61 -6.09 -12.72
CA THR A 241 35.93 -5.93 -13.34
C THR A 241 36.90 -5.13 -12.46
N SER A 242 36.44 -4.05 -11.82
CA SER A 242 37.28 -3.22 -10.94
C SER A 242 37.63 -3.90 -9.61
N VAL A 243 36.81 -4.85 -9.15
CA VAL A 243 36.95 -5.55 -7.87
C VAL A 243 37.83 -6.80 -7.96
N GLN A 244 38.38 -7.15 -9.13
CA GLN A 244 39.24 -8.33 -9.31
C GLN A 244 40.46 -8.38 -8.37
N GLY A 245 40.85 -7.27 -7.74
CA GLY A 245 41.90 -7.20 -6.71
C GLY A 245 41.46 -7.45 -5.24
N ASN A 246 40.18 -7.66 -4.94
CA ASN A 246 39.68 -7.88 -3.57
C ASN A 246 38.73 -9.08 -3.49
N ALA A 247 39.24 -10.21 -2.98
CA ALA A 247 38.52 -11.49 -2.91
C ALA A 247 37.23 -11.42 -2.05
N ALA A 248 37.23 -10.67 -0.95
CA ALA A 248 36.05 -10.54 -0.09
C ALA A 248 34.89 -9.79 -0.78
N LEU A 249 35.22 -8.78 -1.59
CA LEU A 249 34.25 -7.99 -2.34
C LEU A 249 33.80 -8.74 -3.61
N LYS A 250 34.66 -9.61 -4.18
CA LYS A 250 34.34 -10.53 -5.27
C LYS A 250 33.23 -11.50 -4.87
N ASP A 251 33.26 -12.09 -3.67
CA ASP A 251 32.23 -13.04 -3.21
C ASP A 251 30.90 -12.36 -2.83
N GLN A 252 30.96 -11.10 -2.37
CA GLN A 252 29.76 -10.29 -2.15
C GLN A 252 29.04 -9.98 -3.47
N LEU A 253 29.77 -9.64 -4.54
CA LEU A 253 29.23 -9.26 -5.85
C LEU A 253 29.01 -10.44 -6.82
N ALA A 254 29.67 -11.57 -6.61
CA ALA A 254 29.47 -12.81 -7.36
C ALA A 254 28.18 -13.48 -6.89
N GLY A 255 27.29 -13.84 -7.81
CA GLY A 255 26.14 -14.69 -7.50
C GLY A 255 24.77 -14.01 -7.36
N VAL A 256 24.59 -12.77 -7.80
CA VAL A 256 23.24 -12.28 -8.12
C VAL A 256 22.99 -12.49 -9.60
N ASP A 257 21.84 -13.05 -9.97
CA ASP A 257 21.32 -12.94 -11.32
C ASP A 257 20.19 -11.91 -11.28
N VAL A 258 20.47 -10.70 -11.78
CA VAL A 258 19.46 -9.63 -11.85
C VAL A 258 18.35 -10.07 -12.78
N GLN A 259 18.62 -10.89 -13.81
CA GLN A 259 17.58 -11.45 -14.66
C GLN A 259 16.70 -12.43 -13.89
N ALA A 260 17.24 -13.23 -12.95
CA ALA A 260 16.43 -14.12 -12.10
C ALA A 260 15.60 -13.39 -11.04
N ALA A 261 16.14 -12.32 -10.43
CA ALA A 261 15.34 -11.46 -9.54
C ALA A 261 14.27 -10.70 -10.33
N SER A 262 14.61 -10.22 -11.53
CA SER A 262 13.70 -9.51 -12.41
C SER A 262 12.64 -10.44 -13.03
N SER A 263 12.96 -11.70 -13.34
CA SER A 263 12.00 -12.68 -13.85
C SER A 263 10.95 -13.06 -12.80
N ARG A 264 11.34 -13.19 -11.52
CA ARG A 264 10.39 -13.37 -10.41
C ARG A 264 9.46 -12.17 -10.25
N VAL A 265 9.97 -10.94 -10.41
CA VAL A 265 9.14 -9.73 -10.42
C VAL A 265 8.24 -9.69 -11.65
N GLN A 266 8.72 -10.12 -12.82
CA GLN A 266 7.92 -10.22 -14.05
C GLN A 266 6.79 -11.24 -13.92
N GLU A 267 7.05 -12.42 -13.37
CA GLU A 267 6.03 -13.44 -13.07
C GLU A 267 5.00 -12.93 -12.05
N ALA A 268 5.46 -12.22 -11.02
CA ALA A 268 4.64 -11.59 -9.99
C ALA A 268 3.74 -10.46 -10.50
N VAL A 269 4.21 -9.69 -11.49
CA VAL A 269 3.49 -8.56 -12.08
C VAL A 269 2.61 -9.02 -13.26
N GLY A 270 3.03 -10.06 -13.98
CA GLY A 270 2.34 -10.60 -15.16
C GLY A 270 1.27 -11.66 -14.84
N SER A 271 1.29 -12.25 -13.65
CA SER A 271 0.24 -13.17 -13.18
C SER A 271 -0.25 -12.79 -11.80
N ALA A 272 -1.57 -12.75 -11.63
CA ALA A 272 -2.20 -12.55 -10.33
C ALA A 272 -1.98 -13.80 -9.47
N VAL A 273 -0.81 -13.94 -8.85
CA VAL A 273 -0.54 -15.01 -7.90
C VAL A 273 -1.35 -14.74 -6.64
N PRO A 274 -2.31 -15.60 -6.25
CA PRO A 274 -3.13 -15.35 -5.08
C PRO A 274 -2.29 -15.22 -3.80
N ILE A 275 -2.54 -14.14 -3.05
CA ILE A 275 -1.82 -13.89 -1.80
C ILE A 275 -2.27 -14.91 -0.76
N GLN A 276 -1.30 -15.61 -0.17
CA GLN A 276 -1.58 -16.56 0.90
C GLN A 276 -1.92 -15.79 2.17
N ILE A 277 -3.12 -16.01 2.70
CA ILE A 277 -3.59 -15.40 3.94
C ILE A 277 -3.77 -16.49 5.00
N PRO A 278 -2.91 -16.51 6.03
CA PRO A 278 -3.06 -17.40 7.18
C PRO A 278 -4.38 -17.18 7.91
N GLU A 279 -4.90 -18.24 8.54
CA GLU A 279 -6.21 -18.17 9.19
C GLU A 279 -6.19 -17.21 10.39
N GLU A 280 -5.10 -17.11 11.14
CA GLU A 280 -4.95 -16.16 12.24
C GLU A 280 -5.03 -14.69 11.77
N VAL A 281 -4.48 -14.40 10.58
CA VAL A 281 -4.54 -13.07 9.95
C VAL A 281 -5.97 -12.76 9.53
N ARG A 282 -6.62 -13.71 8.85
CA ARG A 282 -8.02 -13.59 8.41
C ARG A 282 -8.95 -13.34 9.59
N GLN A 283 -8.80 -14.10 10.68
CA GLN A 283 -9.60 -13.95 11.89
C GLN A 283 -9.34 -12.61 12.58
N GLN A 284 -8.10 -12.10 12.56
CA GLN A 284 -7.79 -10.80 13.12
C GLN A 284 -8.45 -9.66 12.33
N VAL A 285 -8.43 -9.72 10.99
CA VAL A 285 -9.13 -8.73 10.16
C VAL A 285 -10.64 -8.78 10.40
N ARG A 286 -11.26 -9.97 10.52
CA ARG A 286 -12.69 -10.11 10.88
C ARG A 286 -13.03 -9.40 12.20
N LYS A 287 -12.19 -9.53 13.22
CA LYS A 287 -12.36 -8.82 14.51
C LYS A 287 -12.27 -7.30 14.32
N GLN A 288 -11.31 -6.82 13.53
CA GLN A 288 -11.17 -5.39 13.22
C GLN A 288 -12.37 -4.85 12.43
N VAL A 289 -12.89 -5.61 11.47
CA VAL A 289 -14.12 -5.25 10.74
C VAL A 289 -15.29 -5.13 11.70
N ARG A 290 -15.50 -6.10 12.60
CA ARG A 290 -16.57 -6.01 13.62
C ARG A 290 -16.46 -4.76 14.49
N LEU A 291 -15.25 -4.42 14.94
CA LEU A 291 -15.00 -3.19 15.70
C LEU A 291 -15.28 -1.95 14.86
N SER A 292 -14.86 -1.93 13.60
CA SER A 292 -15.09 -0.82 12.67
C SER A 292 -16.58 -0.60 12.41
N VAL A 293 -17.38 -1.66 12.20
CA VAL A 293 -18.85 -1.56 12.06
C VAL A 293 -19.47 -0.90 13.30
N ALA A 294 -19.02 -1.28 14.51
CA ALA A 294 -19.49 -0.64 15.74
C ALA A 294 -19.08 0.84 15.83
N MET A 295 -17.87 1.20 15.38
CA MET A 295 -17.43 2.60 15.30
C MET A 295 -18.26 3.40 14.31
N HIS A 296 -18.57 2.83 13.14
CA HIS A 296 -19.49 3.38 12.14
C HIS A 296 -20.88 3.64 12.71
N GLN A 297 -21.46 2.67 13.42
CA GLN A 297 -22.75 2.83 14.10
C GLN A 297 -22.77 4.01 15.07
N ASN A 298 -21.64 4.28 15.74
CA ASN A 298 -21.47 5.40 16.64
C ASN A 298 -21.00 6.70 15.94
N GLY A 299 -20.79 6.69 14.62
CA GLY A 299 -20.21 7.80 13.86
C GLY A 299 -18.83 8.22 14.34
N ARG A 300 -18.03 7.28 14.86
CA ARG A 300 -16.68 7.53 15.39
C ARG A 300 -15.62 7.20 14.34
N PRO A 301 -14.65 8.10 14.10
CA PRO A 301 -13.53 7.80 13.21
C PRO A 301 -12.64 6.71 13.81
N LEU A 302 -12.03 5.91 12.94
CA LEU A 302 -10.97 4.98 13.33
C LEU A 302 -9.63 5.73 13.32
N VAL A 303 -9.07 5.98 14.50
CA VAL A 303 -7.91 6.88 14.65
C VAL A 303 -6.71 6.18 15.27
N LEU A 304 -5.51 6.56 14.81
CA LEU A 304 -4.25 5.92 15.21
C LEU A 304 -3.96 6.09 16.70
N ALA A 305 -4.30 7.24 17.28
CA ALA A 305 -4.11 7.50 18.71
C ALA A 305 -4.87 6.48 19.57
N ASP A 306 -6.11 6.16 19.21
CA ASP A 306 -6.94 5.17 19.92
C ASP A 306 -6.39 3.76 19.73
N VAL A 307 -5.91 3.42 18.52
CA VAL A 307 -5.26 2.11 18.26
C VAL A 307 -4.02 1.95 19.14
N LEU A 308 -3.15 2.96 19.21
CA LEU A 308 -1.93 2.95 20.01
C LEU A 308 -2.21 2.90 21.51
N ALA A 309 -3.24 3.60 21.98
CA ALA A 309 -3.67 3.60 23.37
C ALA A 309 -4.40 2.29 23.77
N SER A 310 -4.91 1.53 22.80
CA SER A 310 -5.64 0.28 23.05
C SER A 310 -4.71 -0.85 23.51
N GLY A 311 -5.24 -1.74 24.36
CA GLY A 311 -4.56 -3.00 24.70
C GLY A 311 -4.34 -3.95 23.51
N TYR A 312 -4.95 -3.66 22.35
CA TYR A 312 -4.87 -4.47 21.13
C TYR A 312 -3.85 -3.97 20.12
N ALA A 313 -3.14 -2.85 20.38
CA ALA A 313 -2.18 -2.26 19.46
C ALA A 313 -1.19 -3.31 18.89
N ARG A 314 -0.67 -4.19 19.74
CA ARG A 314 0.32 -5.23 19.36
C ARG A 314 -0.17 -6.25 18.34
N ILE A 315 -1.48 -6.45 18.24
CA ILE A 315 -2.10 -7.41 17.31
C ILE A 315 -2.89 -6.69 16.21
N TYR A 316 -2.86 -5.36 16.18
CA TYR A 316 -3.57 -4.60 15.15
C TYR A 316 -2.83 -4.72 13.82
N LEU A 317 -3.55 -5.18 12.80
CA LEU A 317 -3.10 -5.21 11.41
C LEU A 317 -3.56 -3.94 10.70
N PHE A 318 -2.65 -3.32 9.97
CA PHE A 318 -2.91 -2.22 9.06
C PHE A 318 -2.90 -2.76 7.64
N GLN A 319 -3.89 -2.36 6.86
CA GLN A 319 -4.00 -2.71 5.45
C GLN A 319 -3.62 -1.48 4.63
N THR A 320 -2.61 -1.64 3.79
CA THR A 320 -2.06 -0.54 2.99
C THR A 320 -3.13 0.01 2.04
N ALA A 321 -3.40 1.32 2.11
CA ALA A 321 -4.45 1.97 1.32
C ALA A 321 -3.99 2.46 -0.07
N GLN A 322 -2.69 2.67 -0.24
CA GLN A 322 -2.05 3.14 -1.48
C GLN A 322 -0.58 2.69 -1.47
N PRO A 323 0.10 2.62 -2.64
CA PRO A 323 1.51 2.24 -2.68
C PRO A 323 2.39 3.18 -1.85
N LEU A 324 3.30 2.62 -1.05
CA LEU A 324 4.27 3.34 -0.23
C LEU A 324 5.69 2.86 -0.54
N ASN A 325 6.62 3.79 -0.73
CA ASN A 325 8.05 3.46 -0.67
C ASN A 325 8.51 3.54 0.79
N VAL A 326 9.04 2.46 1.33
CA VAL A 326 9.47 2.33 2.73
C VAL A 326 10.89 1.81 2.80
N ALA A 327 11.60 2.18 3.86
CA ALA A 327 12.94 1.66 4.12
C ALA A 327 12.88 0.53 5.14
N GLN A 328 13.70 -0.50 4.95
CA GLN A 328 13.90 -1.52 5.96
C GLN A 328 14.61 -0.97 7.18
N ALA A 329 14.15 -1.37 8.37
CA ALA A 329 14.69 -0.87 9.63
C ALA A 329 16.16 -1.28 9.85
N SER A 330 16.58 -2.46 9.40
CA SER A 330 17.92 -3.02 9.68
C SER A 330 19.00 -2.64 8.67
N ALA A 331 18.61 -2.42 7.42
CA ALA A 331 19.53 -2.24 6.29
C ALA A 331 19.34 -0.92 5.53
N GLY A 332 18.23 -0.22 5.76
CA GLY A 332 17.87 0.99 5.01
C GLY A 332 17.50 0.75 3.54
N VAL A 333 17.51 -0.52 3.09
CA VAL A 333 17.13 -0.89 1.72
C VAL A 333 15.67 -0.56 1.49
N GLU A 334 15.38 0.13 0.39
CA GLU A 334 14.03 0.51 0.01
C GLU A 334 13.25 -0.68 -0.58
N CYS A 335 11.97 -0.77 -0.23
CA CYS A 335 11.00 -1.67 -0.81
C CYS A 335 9.62 -1.00 -0.84
N PHE A 336 8.68 -1.58 -1.57
CA PHE A 336 7.33 -1.02 -1.71
C PHE A 336 6.30 -1.85 -0.96
N LEU A 337 5.43 -1.19 -0.21
CA LEU A 337 4.16 -1.76 0.21
C LEU A 337 3.11 -1.37 -0.83
N ASN A 338 2.45 -2.36 -1.43
CA ASN A 338 1.34 -2.16 -2.35
C ASN A 338 0.01 -2.05 -1.60
N THR A 339 -1.01 -1.54 -2.27
CA THR A 339 -2.37 -1.52 -1.71
C THR A 339 -2.83 -2.96 -1.41
N GLY A 340 -3.43 -3.15 -0.23
CA GLY A 340 -3.85 -4.47 0.25
C GLY A 340 -2.85 -5.17 1.16
N ASP A 341 -1.55 -4.85 1.07
CA ASP A 341 -0.54 -5.46 1.93
C ASP A 341 -0.85 -5.24 3.41
N LEU A 342 -0.66 -6.29 4.20
CA LEU A 342 -0.95 -6.32 5.63
C LEU A 342 0.35 -6.20 6.43
N ILE A 343 0.39 -5.23 7.34
CA ILE A 343 1.50 -4.97 8.24
C ILE A 343 1.01 -4.87 9.69
N GLY A 344 1.83 -5.25 10.65
CA GLY A 344 1.54 -5.09 12.09
C GLY A 344 2.71 -4.42 12.80
N PHE A 345 2.53 -3.92 14.02
CA PHE A 345 3.66 -3.37 14.76
C PHE A 345 4.70 -4.46 15.05
N SER A 346 5.95 -4.24 14.63
CA SER A 346 7.10 -5.02 15.11
C SER A 346 7.43 -4.59 16.54
N LYS A 347 7.41 -3.27 16.75
CA LYS A 347 7.57 -2.62 18.05
C LYS A 347 6.62 -1.44 18.13
N LEU A 348 5.95 -1.27 19.27
CA LEU A 348 5.11 -0.10 19.47
C LEU A 348 5.97 1.18 19.51
N PRO A 349 5.54 2.27 18.87
CA PRO A 349 6.24 3.56 18.95
C PRO A 349 6.40 3.99 20.41
N ALA A 350 7.63 4.26 20.83
CA ALA A 350 7.98 4.61 22.20
C ALA A 350 8.60 6.02 22.27
N GLY A 351 7.89 7.03 21.76
CA GLY A 351 8.33 8.42 21.77
C GLY A 351 7.68 9.26 20.67
N GLU A 352 8.23 10.46 20.46
CA GLU A 352 7.75 11.46 19.49
C GLU A 352 8.20 11.17 18.03
N GLY A 353 8.52 9.91 17.71
CA GLY A 353 9.04 9.53 16.40
C GLY A 353 7.97 9.59 15.31
N ALA A 354 8.28 10.19 14.17
CA ALA A 354 7.36 10.26 13.02
C ALA A 354 7.15 8.91 12.30
N PHE A 355 7.87 7.85 12.69
CA PHE A 355 7.86 6.53 12.07
C PHE A 355 7.60 5.43 13.10
N ALA A 356 6.91 4.38 12.66
CA ALA A 356 6.75 3.13 13.38
C ALA A 356 7.53 1.99 12.71
N GLU A 357 8.07 1.09 13.51
CA GLU A 357 8.63 -0.18 13.04
C GLU A 357 7.51 -1.19 12.82
N MET A 358 7.24 -1.51 11.57
CA MET A 358 6.17 -2.39 11.14
C MET A 358 6.73 -3.68 10.57
N LYS A 359 6.19 -4.82 10.98
CA LYS A 359 6.47 -6.12 10.38
C LYS A 359 5.48 -6.38 9.25
N VAL A 360 5.99 -6.79 8.09
CA VAL A 360 5.14 -7.27 6.98
C VAL A 360 4.55 -8.63 7.36
N VAL A 361 3.23 -8.74 7.31
CA VAL A 361 2.48 -9.94 7.71
C VAL A 361 2.10 -10.76 6.48
N ALA A 362 1.48 -10.12 5.50
CA ALA A 362 1.12 -10.73 4.22
C ALA A 362 1.21 -9.69 3.11
N SER A 363 1.75 -10.05 1.96
CA SER A 363 2.00 -9.11 0.87
C SER A 363 2.18 -9.80 -0.47
N GLY A 364 2.07 -9.02 -1.54
CA GLY A 364 2.39 -9.44 -2.90
C GLY A 364 3.87 -9.75 -3.12
N SER A 365 4.16 -10.57 -4.12
CA SER A 365 5.53 -10.92 -4.53
C SER A 365 6.33 -9.73 -5.07
N SER A 366 5.67 -8.66 -5.51
CA SER A 366 6.29 -7.39 -5.88
C SER A 366 6.40 -6.40 -4.72
N SER A 367 6.00 -6.77 -3.51
CA SER A 367 6.04 -5.93 -2.31
C SER A 367 7.26 -6.24 -1.41
N CYS A 368 7.42 -5.48 -0.33
CA CYS A 368 8.27 -5.86 0.80
C CYS A 368 7.90 -7.28 1.27
N LEU A 369 8.90 -8.11 1.58
CA LEU A 369 8.65 -9.54 1.83
C LEU A 369 7.99 -9.77 3.20
N PRO A 370 7.09 -10.77 3.33
CA PRO A 370 6.58 -11.18 4.64
C PRO A 370 7.71 -11.46 5.64
N GLY A 371 7.56 -10.98 6.87
CA GLY A 371 8.57 -11.08 7.91
C GLY A 371 9.55 -9.91 7.99
N GLU A 372 9.67 -9.10 6.93
CA GLU A 372 10.55 -7.91 6.95
C GLU A 372 10.03 -6.84 7.92
N VAL A 373 10.96 -6.12 8.54
CA VAL A 373 10.65 -4.97 9.40
C VAL A 373 10.99 -3.69 8.64
N VAL A 374 9.99 -2.85 8.45
CA VAL A 374 10.05 -1.60 7.67
C VAL A 374 9.64 -0.40 8.51
N LEU A 375 10.13 0.78 8.14
CA LEU A 375 9.77 2.05 8.77
C LEU A 375 8.62 2.71 8.01
N VAL A 376 7.49 2.90 8.68
CA VAL A 376 6.28 3.50 8.10
C VAL A 376 5.93 4.78 8.83
N ARG A 377 5.64 5.86 8.09
CA ARG A 377 5.23 7.14 8.69
C ARG A 377 3.90 6.99 9.42
N LEU A 378 3.77 7.62 10.58
CA LEU A 378 2.50 7.58 11.35
C LEU A 378 1.33 8.20 10.57
N THR A 379 1.61 9.20 9.72
CA THR A 379 0.60 9.81 8.83
C THR A 379 0.09 8.84 7.77
N ASP A 380 0.93 7.91 7.30
CA ASP A 380 0.53 6.85 6.38
C ASP A 380 -0.24 5.75 7.10
N LEU A 381 0.10 5.42 8.36
CA LEU A 381 -0.71 4.50 9.17
C LEU A 381 -2.13 5.01 9.39
N GLN A 382 -2.33 6.30 9.65
CA GLN A 382 -3.68 6.87 9.72
C GLN A 382 -4.41 6.79 8.37
N GLU A 383 -3.70 6.96 7.24
CA GLU A 383 -4.32 6.76 5.92
C GLU A 383 -4.74 5.30 5.69
N MET A 384 -3.98 4.33 6.19
CA MET A 384 -4.39 2.92 6.17
C MET A 384 -5.67 2.69 6.97
N LEU A 385 -5.83 3.35 8.13
CA LEU A 385 -7.07 3.29 8.93
C LEU A 385 -8.25 3.94 8.20
N ASN A 386 -8.02 5.06 7.49
CA ASN A 386 -9.03 5.71 6.66
C ASN A 386 -9.50 4.76 5.57
N GLY A 387 -8.58 4.23 4.75
CA GLY A 387 -8.90 3.29 3.68
C GLY A 387 -9.59 2.02 4.20
N PHE A 388 -9.18 1.51 5.36
CA PHE A 388 -9.84 0.38 6.00
C PHE A 388 -11.31 0.72 6.35
N SER A 389 -11.55 1.85 6.99
CA SER A 389 -12.89 2.28 7.42
C SER A 389 -13.80 2.62 6.25
N GLU A 390 -13.27 3.24 5.19
CA GLU A 390 -13.99 3.50 3.93
C GLU A 390 -14.43 2.20 3.25
N ARG A 391 -13.54 1.20 3.19
CA ARG A 391 -13.84 -0.10 2.59
C ARG A 391 -14.83 -0.90 3.44
N VAL A 392 -14.80 -0.78 4.77
CA VAL A 392 -15.85 -1.34 5.64
C VAL A 392 -17.21 -0.72 5.32
N GLU A 393 -17.28 0.60 5.09
CA GLU A 393 -18.52 1.28 4.68
C GLU A 393 -19.10 0.70 3.38
N GLU A 394 -18.24 0.52 2.38
CA GLU A 394 -18.62 -0.06 1.09
C GLU A 394 -19.06 -1.52 1.22
N ASN A 395 -18.35 -2.30 2.05
CA ASN A 395 -18.68 -3.70 2.27
C ASN A 395 -20.01 -3.86 3.03
N MET A 396 -20.35 -2.96 3.96
CA MET A 396 -21.67 -2.92 4.57
C MET A 396 -22.76 -2.71 3.51
N GLN A 397 -22.59 -1.74 2.60
CA GLN A 397 -23.54 -1.50 1.50
C GLN A 397 -23.68 -2.73 0.58
N ARG A 398 -22.57 -3.34 0.17
CA ARG A 398 -22.56 -4.53 -0.69
C ARG A 398 -23.26 -5.71 -0.03
N VAL A 399 -22.95 -5.98 1.25
CA VAL A 399 -23.55 -7.10 1.98
C VAL A 399 -25.04 -6.90 2.21
N SER A 400 -25.49 -5.67 2.53
CA SER A 400 -26.93 -5.37 2.61
C SER A 400 -27.65 -5.63 1.28
N ALA A 401 -27.02 -5.27 0.15
CA ALA A 401 -27.57 -5.56 -1.18
C ALA A 401 -27.62 -7.07 -1.49
N CYS A 402 -26.56 -7.83 -1.14
CA CYS A 402 -26.54 -9.29 -1.34
C CYS A 402 -27.53 -10.03 -0.44
N ALA A 403 -27.73 -9.58 0.80
CA ALA A 403 -28.66 -10.20 1.73
C ALA A 403 -30.09 -10.22 1.18
N ALA A 404 -30.47 -9.16 0.46
CA ALA A 404 -31.76 -9.07 -0.23
C ALA A 404 -31.88 -10.00 -1.44
N SER A 405 -30.77 -10.30 -2.14
CA SER A 405 -30.75 -11.11 -3.37
C SER A 405 -30.39 -12.59 -3.16
N GLY A 406 -29.82 -12.94 -1.99
CA GLY A 406 -29.30 -14.27 -1.68
C GLY A 406 -27.99 -14.63 -2.38
N LYS A 407 -27.32 -13.68 -3.06
CA LYS A 407 -26.08 -13.91 -3.81
C LYS A 407 -25.11 -12.72 -3.70
N CYS A 408 -23.85 -13.04 -3.44
CA CYS A 408 -22.66 -12.21 -3.65
C CYS A 408 -21.69 -12.97 -4.58
#